data_AF-A0A1M3E2N7-F1
#
_entry.id   AF-A0A1M3E2N7-F1
#
_cell.length_a   1.000
_cell.length_b   1.000
_cell.length_c   1.000
_cell.angle_alpha   90.00
_cell.angle_beta   90.00
_cell.angle_gamma   90.00
#
_symmetry.space_group_name_H-M   'P 1'
#
loop_
_entity.id
_entity.type
_entity.pdbx_description
1 polymer ?
#
loop_
_entity_poly.entity_id
_entity_poly.type
_entity_poly.pdbx_seq_one_letter_code
_entity_poly.pdbx_strand_id
1 'polypeptide(L)' 'MLKVHLKGKIALAFDPSYISKSGKKTSGIGYFWSGVAGRAKWGLEFCGLAVLDLIRKTGFHLFGFQTSDLQDEE' A
#
# COMPACT_ATOMS: atom_id res chain seq x y z
N MET A 1 -6.33 18.79 4.42
CA MET A 1 -6.33 18.55 2.95
C MET A 1 -5.07 19.18 2.37
N LEU A 2 -4.11 18.37 1.91
CA LEU A 2 -2.86 18.88 1.32
C LEU A 2 -3.17 19.45 -0.07
N LYS A 3 -2.97 20.75 -0.26
CA LYS A 3 -3.15 21.42 -1.57
C LYS A 3 -1.80 21.46 -2.29
N VAL A 4 -1.32 20.30 -2.73
CA VAL A 4 -0.03 20.19 -3.42
C VAL A 4 -0.14 20.84 -4.79
N HIS A 5 0.51 21.98 -4.98
CA HIS A 5 0.63 22.60 -6.31
C HIS A 5 1.77 21.94 -7.08
N LEU A 6 1.45 20.80 -7.68
CA LEU A 6 2.36 20.08 -8.54
C LEU A 6 2.35 20.72 -9.93
N LYS A 7 3.54 20.96 -10.48
CA LYS A 7 3.74 21.43 -11.86
C LYS A 7 4.87 20.62 -12.49
N GLY A 8 4.67 20.22 -13.74
CA GLY A 8 5.66 19.46 -14.49
C GLY A 8 5.44 17.95 -14.40
N LYS A 9 6.54 17.17 -14.43
CA LYS A 9 6.49 15.71 -14.48
C LYS A 9 6.15 15.12 -13.11
N ILE A 10 4.99 14.48 -13.04
CA ILE A 10 4.50 13.77 -11.86
C ILE A 10 4.28 12.30 -12.16
N ALA A 11 4.41 11.46 -11.13
CA ALA A 11 4.04 10.06 -11.18
C ALA A 11 3.20 9.70 -9.95
N LEU A 12 2.37 8.68 -10.10
CA LEU A 12 1.68 8.05 -8.97
C LEU A 12 2.48 6.80 -8.59
N ALA A 13 2.91 6.72 -7.34
CA ALA A 13 3.57 5.55 -6.79
C ALA A 13 2.56 4.75 -5.96
N PHE A 14 2.50 3.46 -6.24
CA PHE A 14 1.78 2.47 -5.47
C PHE A 14 2.79 1.46 -4.94
N ASP A 15 2.79 1.25 -3.63
CA ASP A 15 3.74 0.38 -2.94
C ASP A 15 3.03 -0.50 -1.90
N PRO A 16 2.72 -1.76 -2.23
CA PRO A 16 2.17 -2.72 -1.29
C PRO A 16 3.30 -3.35 -0.44
N SER A 17 3.04 -3.50 0.85
CA SER A 17 3.98 -4.06 1.81
C SER A 17 3.34 -5.14 2.67
N TYR A 18 3.98 -6.31 2.74
CA TYR A 18 3.60 -7.39 3.64
C TYR A 18 3.87 -7.04 5.10
N ILE A 19 2.87 -7.26 5.95
CA ILE A 19 2.97 -7.11 7.40
C ILE A 19 2.69 -8.47 8.04
N SER A 20 3.66 -8.98 8.81
CA SER A 20 3.46 -10.19 9.60
C SER A 20 2.45 -9.93 10.73
N LYS A 21 1.47 -10.82 10.88
CA LYS A 21 0.47 -10.74 11.95
C LYS A 21 0.46 -12.01 12.80
N SER A 22 0.21 -11.85 14.10
CA SER A 22 -0.06 -12.94 15.05
C SER A 22 -1.57 -13.10 15.27
N GLY A 23 -2.05 -14.35 15.38
CA GLY A 23 -3.46 -14.65 15.66
C GLY A 23 -4.40 -14.46 14.46
N LYS A 24 -5.56 -15.15 14.48
CA LYS A 24 -6.39 -15.39 13.27
C LYS A 24 -7.64 -14.51 13.14
N LYS A 25 -7.88 -13.56 14.05
CA LYS A 25 -9.14 -12.80 14.15
C LYS A 25 -9.07 -11.38 13.57
N THR A 26 -8.07 -11.07 12.76
CA THR A 26 -7.94 -9.77 12.08
C THR A 26 -8.56 -9.89 10.69
N SER A 27 -9.41 -8.95 10.29
CA SER A 27 -9.99 -8.92 8.94
C SER A 27 -8.94 -8.56 7.88
N GLY A 28 -9.18 -8.96 6.63
CA GLY A 28 -8.27 -8.70 5.51
C GLY A 28 -6.93 -9.43 5.63
N ILE A 29 -6.95 -10.60 6.28
CA ILE A 29 -5.81 -11.52 6.33
C ILE A 29 -5.81 -12.42 5.09
N GLY A 30 -4.65 -12.54 4.45
CA GLY A 30 -4.51 -13.32 3.22
C GLY A 30 -3.07 -13.78 3.03
N TYR A 31 -2.78 -14.32 1.84
CA TYR A 31 -1.41 -14.64 1.43
C TYR A 31 -0.88 -13.53 0.53
N PHE A 32 0.09 -12.76 1.04
CA PHE A 32 0.67 -11.63 0.34
C PHE A 32 2.18 -11.78 0.18
N TRP A 33 2.75 -11.17 -0.85
CA TRP A 33 4.18 -11.31 -1.17
C TRP A 33 5.07 -10.63 -0.13
N SER A 34 5.93 -11.40 0.52
CA SER A 34 6.97 -10.85 1.40
C SER A 34 8.29 -10.76 0.65
N GLY A 35 8.73 -9.53 0.35
CA GLY A 35 10.01 -9.29 -0.31
C GLY A 35 11.21 -9.87 0.48
N VAL A 36 11.16 -9.81 1.82
CA VAL A 36 12.19 -10.39 2.69
C VAL A 36 12.24 -11.91 2.62
N ALA A 37 11.08 -12.58 2.52
CA ALA A 37 11.01 -14.03 2.46
C ALA A 37 11.11 -14.60 1.03
N GLY A 38 11.04 -13.75 0.01
CA GLY A 38 11.01 -14.15 -1.40
C GLY A 38 9.82 -15.04 -1.77
N ARG A 39 8.72 -14.97 -1.01
CA ARG A 39 7.52 -15.78 -1.22
C ARG A 39 6.28 -15.16 -0.60
N ALA A 40 5.11 -15.63 -1.03
CA ALA A 40 3.84 -15.31 -0.38
C ALA A 40 3.79 -15.88 1.04
N LYS A 41 3.34 -15.08 2.00
CA LYS A 41 3.17 -15.44 3.41
C LYS A 41 1.80 -15.02 3.89
N TRP A 42 1.25 -15.81 4.81
CA TRP A 42 0.03 -15.45 5.50
C TRP A 42 0.26 -14.22 6.39
N GLY A 43 -0.62 -13.22 6.30
CA GLY A 43 -0.52 -11.97 7.05
C GLY A 43 -1.43 -10.89 6.47
N LEU A 44 -1.01 -9.64 6.61
CA LEU A 44 -1.70 -8.47 6.08
C LEU A 44 -0.88 -7.84 4.95
N GLU A 45 -1.56 -7.10 4.08
CA GLU A 45 -0.92 -6.20 3.12
C GLU A 45 -1.41 -4.77 3.36
N PHE A 46 -0.46 -3.86 3.49
CA PHE A 46 -0.72 -2.43 3.54
C PHE A 46 -0.23 -1.78 2.26
N CYS A 47 -1.10 -1.01 1.63
CA CYS A 47 -0.87 -0.34 0.37
C CYS A 47 -0.69 1.17 0.61
N GLY A 48 0.49 1.67 0.28
CA GLY A 48 0.77 3.10 0.25
C GLY A 48 0.57 3.69 -1.14
N LEU A 49 -0.17 4.79 -1.24
CA LEU A 49 -0.24 5.61 -2.45
C LEU A 49 0.40 6.97 -2.22
N ALA A 50 1.30 7.36 -3.13
CA ALA A 50 2.01 8.64 -3.05
C ALA A 50 2.08 9.30 -4.42
N VAL A 51 2.06 10.64 -4.42
CA VAL A 51 2.36 11.41 -5.62
C VAL A 51 3.83 11.79 -5.61
N LEU A 52 4.54 11.48 -6.69
CA LEU A 52 5.94 11.82 -6.88
C LEU A 52 6.06 13.05 -7.78
N ASP A 53 6.77 14.06 -7.31
CA ASP A 53 7.29 15.14 -8.14
C ASP A 53 8.69 14.74 -8.64
N LEU A 54 8.80 14.43 -9.93
CA LEU A 54 10.04 13.91 -10.52
C LEU A 54 11.10 15.00 -10.71
N ILE A 55 10.70 16.26 -10.81
CA ILE A 55 11.62 17.39 -10.95
C ILE A 55 12.24 17.71 -9.59
N ARG A 56 11.42 17.76 -8.55
CA ARG A 56 11.86 18.04 -7.17
C ARG A 56 12.35 16.80 -6.43
N LYS A 57 12.26 15.61 -7.05
CA LYS A 57 12.61 14.31 -6.45
C LYS A 57 11.98 14.11 -5.07
N THR A 58 10.72 14.49 -4.92
CA THR A 58 9.99 14.47 -3.64
C THR A 58 8.73 13.63 -3.78
N GLY A 59 8.44 12.79 -2.77
CA GLY A 59 7.20 12.03 -2.66
C GLY A 59 6.26 12.64 -1.62
N PHE A 60 4.98 12.72 -1.94
CA PHE A 60 3.93 13.18 -1.05
C PHE A 60 2.95 12.03 -0.79
N HIS A 61 2.79 11.65 0.47
CA HIS A 61 1.79 10.66 0.86
C HIS A 61 0.38 11.16 0.52
N LEU A 62 -0.38 10.35 -0.22
CA LEU A 62 -1.75 10.68 -0.61
C LEU A 62 -2.74 9.97 0.32
N PHE A 63 -2.67 8.64 0.37
CA PHE A 63 -3.39 7.83 1.36
C PHE A 63 -2.75 6.46 1.50
N GLY A 64 -3.09 5.77 2.59
CA GLY A 64 -2.74 4.38 2.83
C GLY A 64 -3.98 3.58 3.15
N PHE A 65 -4.04 2.34 2.68
CA PHE A 65 -5.18 1.45 2.89
C PHE A 65 -4.71 0.02 3.10
N GLN A 66 -5.50 -0.78 3.81
CA GLN A 66 -5.27 -2.21 3.92
C GLN A 66 -5.95 -2.91 2.75
N THR A 67 -5.29 -3.90 2.16
CA THR A 67 -5.97 -4.83 1.25
C THR A 67 -6.87 -5.71 2.10
N SER A 68 -8.18 -5.51 1.97
CA SER A 68 -9.20 -6.38 2.55
C SER A 68 -9.67 -7.34 1.47
N ASP A 69 -9.94 -8.58 1.83
CA ASP A 69 -10.66 -9.49 0.94
C ASP A 69 -11.99 -8.84 0.56
N LEU A 70 -12.30 -8.79 -0.75
CA LEU A 70 -13.65 -8.55 -1.22
C LEU A 70 -14.45 -9.76 -0.74
N GLN A 71 -15.13 -9.64 0.40
CA GLN A 71 -16.30 -10.47 0.61
C GLN A 71 -17.30 -9.95 -0.41
N ASP A 72 -17.51 -10.72 -1.49
CA ASP A 72 -18.73 -10.56 -2.28
C ASP A 72 -19.88 -10.56 -1.27
N GLU A 73 -20.63 -9.46 -1.20
CA GLU A 73 -21.89 -9.48 -0.46
C GLU A 73 -22.76 -10.52 -1.16
N GLU A 74 -22.91 -11.70 -0.53
CA GLU A 74 -23.81 -12.77 -0.97
C GLU A 74 -25.28 -12.38 -0.72
#